data_AF-A0A838YET5-F1
#
_entry.id   AF-A0A838YET5-F1
#
_cell.length_a   1.000
_cell.length_b   1.000
_cell.length_c   1.000
_cell.angle_alpha   90.00
_cell.angle_beta   90.00
_cell.angle_gamma   90.00
#
_symmetry.space_group_name_H-M   'P 1'
#
loop_
_entity.id
_entity.type
_entity.pdbx_description
1 polymer ?
#
loop_
_entity_poly.entity_id
_entity_poly.type
_entity_poly.pdbx_seq_one_letter_code
_entity_poly.pdbx_strand_id
1 'polypeptide(L)'
;MTLLEKLKQAACQRLPVQLAGVQLRLRLLTEEDYAKAGMAAHLAFTEVEMTPTSADLYERRLANELLLLALLDAEEDKPVFSSVSELAQTLTREQKAFLLEEYLAFERNFNPARMREEDLAALLEEVKKTPQTTRLNDLSFATLKKLLRYLASQPSH
;
A
#
# COMPACT_ATOMS: atom_id res chain seq x y z
N MET A 1 6.99 -19.92 7.78
CA MET A 1 6.99 -18.46 8.05
C MET A 1 5.63 -18.11 8.58
N THR A 2 5.57 -17.48 9.74
CA THR A 2 4.29 -17.20 10.40
C THR A 2 3.66 -15.92 9.89
N LEU A 3 2.37 -15.72 10.14
CA LEU A 3 1.65 -14.61 9.53
C LEU A 3 2.02 -13.27 10.18
N LEU A 4 2.38 -13.32 11.46
CA LEU A 4 2.90 -12.19 12.20
C LEU A 4 4.31 -11.80 11.73
N GLU A 5 5.14 -12.78 11.36
CA GLU A 5 6.42 -12.54 10.68
C GLU A 5 6.20 -11.90 9.30
N LYS A 6 5.19 -12.35 8.54
CA LYS A 6 4.82 -11.78 7.23
C LYS A 6 4.38 -10.31 7.35
N LEU A 7 3.59 -9.97 8.36
CA LEU A 7 3.17 -8.59 8.63
C LEU A 7 4.34 -7.71 9.12
N LYS A 8 5.21 -8.22 9.99
CA LYS A 8 6.41 -7.49 10.42
C LYS A 8 7.40 -7.26 9.28
N GLN A 9 7.46 -8.16 8.31
CA GLN A 9 8.33 -8.03 7.14
C GLN A 9 7.70 -7.21 6.01
N ALA A 10 6.40 -6.87 6.08
CA ALA A 10 5.70 -6.13 5.03
C ALA A 10 6.42 -4.80 4.69
N ALA A 11 6.92 -4.08 5.69
CA ALA A 11 7.66 -2.83 5.48
C ALA A 11 9.00 -3.01 4.72
N CYS A 12 9.64 -4.18 4.87
CA CYS A 12 10.91 -4.50 4.22
C CYS A 12 10.73 -5.27 2.90
N GLN A 13 9.49 -5.65 2.56
CA GLN A 13 9.25 -6.45 1.38
C GLN A 13 9.42 -5.61 0.10
N ARG A 14 10.08 -6.22 -0.88
CA ARG A 14 10.20 -5.71 -2.24
C ARG A 14 9.70 -6.75 -3.22
N LEU A 15 8.79 -6.36 -4.11
CA LEU A 15 8.38 -7.20 -5.23
C LEU A 15 9.24 -6.83 -6.45
N PRO A 16 10.08 -7.73 -6.98
CA PRO A 16 10.75 -7.50 -8.25
C PRO A 16 9.72 -7.47 -9.38
N VAL A 17 9.79 -6.45 -10.23
CA VAL A 17 8.94 -6.29 -11.41
C VAL A 17 9.83 -6.01 -12.61
N GLN A 18 9.54 -6.65 -13.75
CA GLN A 18 10.26 -6.39 -14.99
C GLN A 18 9.38 -5.58 -15.94
N LEU A 19 9.89 -4.44 -16.37
CA LEU A 19 9.18 -3.55 -17.29
C LEU A 19 10.04 -3.30 -18.53
N ALA A 20 9.59 -3.77 -19.69
CA ALA A 20 10.29 -3.57 -20.97
C ALA A 20 11.80 -3.94 -20.93
N GLY A 21 12.15 -4.98 -20.17
CA GLY A 21 13.54 -5.44 -20.00
C GLY A 21 14.31 -4.79 -18.85
N VAL A 22 13.79 -3.72 -18.23
CA VAL A 22 14.35 -3.07 -17.05
C VAL A 22 13.88 -3.77 -15.78
N GLN A 23 14.79 -4.04 -14.85
CA GLN A 23 14.45 -4.59 -13.54
C GLN A 23 14.13 -3.45 -12.56
N LEU A 24 12.93 -3.50 -11.99
CA LEU A 24 12.43 -2.57 -11.01
C LEU A 24 12.00 -3.32 -9.75
N ARG A 25 11.74 -2.59 -8.67
CA ARG A 25 11.14 -3.12 -7.46
C ARG A 25 9.96 -2.26 -7.02
N LEU A 26 8.94 -2.92 -6.50
CA LEU A 26 7.84 -2.27 -5.79
C LEU A 26 8.00 -2.48 -4.29
N ARG A 27 7.86 -1.42 -3.50
CA ARG A 27 7.73 -1.50 -2.05
C ARG A 27 6.28 -1.27 -1.63
N LEU A 28 5.89 -1.82 -0.48
CA LEU A 28 4.61 -1.46 0.14
C LEU A 28 4.69 -0.03 0.70
N LEU A 29 3.65 0.75 0.44
CA LEU A 29 3.53 2.11 0.95
C LEU A 29 3.06 2.08 2.40
N THR A 30 3.61 3.00 3.20
CA THR A 30 3.20 3.24 4.58
C THR A 30 2.15 4.36 4.64
N GLU A 31 1.48 4.52 5.77
CA GLU A 31 0.56 5.64 6.00
C GLU A 31 1.22 7.01 5.77
N GLU A 32 2.50 7.14 6.11
CA GLU A 32 3.25 8.37 5.84
C GLU A 32 3.39 8.65 4.34
N ASP A 33 3.57 7.60 3.54
CA ASP A 33 3.66 7.72 2.08
C ASP A 33 2.31 8.15 1.48
N TYR A 34 1.21 7.55 1.97
CA TYR A 34 -0.14 7.95 1.56
C TYR A 34 -0.44 9.40 1.92
N ALA A 35 -0.06 9.85 3.12
CA ALA A 35 -0.21 11.25 3.53
C ALA A 35 0.64 12.20 2.67
N LYS A 36 1.89 11.83 2.35
CA LYS A 36 2.75 12.61 1.46
C LYS A 36 2.18 12.72 0.05
N ALA A 37 1.74 11.60 -0.54
CA ALA A 37 1.13 11.58 -1.86
C ALA A 37 -0.19 12.38 -1.90
N GLY A 38 -1.03 12.25 -0.87
CA GLY A 38 -2.27 13.01 -0.72
C GLY A 38 -2.01 14.51 -0.64
N MET A 39 -1.04 14.93 0.18
CA MET A 39 -0.65 16.34 0.29
C MET A 39 -0.09 16.88 -1.03
N ALA A 40 0.79 16.12 -1.70
CA ALA A 40 1.36 16.51 -2.99
C ALA A 40 0.28 16.67 -4.08
N ALA A 41 -0.67 15.73 -4.15
CA ALA A 41 -1.81 15.83 -5.05
C ALA A 41 -2.72 17.02 -4.70
N HIS A 42 -2.99 17.25 -3.42
CA HIS A 42 -3.81 18.38 -2.97
C HIS A 42 -3.18 19.74 -3.32
N LEU A 43 -1.87 19.88 -3.11
CA LEU A 43 -1.11 21.08 -3.47
C LEU A 43 -1.16 21.36 -4.99
N ALA A 44 -1.13 20.32 -5.81
CA ALA A 44 -1.23 20.46 -7.27
C ALA A 44 -2.61 20.91 -7.76
N PHE A 45 -3.65 20.80 -6.92
CA PHE A 45 -5.04 21.11 -7.25
C PHE A 45 -5.64 22.22 -6.37
N THR A 46 -4.83 22.89 -5.54
CA THR A 46 -5.34 23.87 -4.56
C THR A 46 -6.07 25.05 -5.21
N GLU A 47 -5.68 25.43 -6.43
CA GLU A 47 -6.29 26.52 -7.20
C GLU A 47 -7.31 26.04 -8.26
N VAL A 48 -7.61 24.73 -8.29
CA VAL A 48 -8.50 24.12 -9.28
C VAL A 48 -9.87 23.89 -8.66
N GLU A 49 -10.92 24.40 -9.31
CA GLU A 49 -12.30 24.15 -8.89
C GLU A 49 -12.63 22.65 -9.05
N MET A 50 -13.20 22.06 -7.99
CA MET A 50 -13.56 20.65 -7.98
C MET A 50 -14.84 20.38 -8.77
N THR A 51 -14.65 19.84 -9.96
CA THR A 51 -15.67 19.31 -10.87
C THR A 51 -15.47 17.80 -11.06
N PRO A 52 -16.44 17.05 -11.61
CA PRO A 52 -16.23 15.63 -11.90
C PRO A 52 -14.99 15.36 -12.76
N THR A 53 -14.70 16.24 -13.73
CA THR A 53 -13.50 16.12 -14.58
C THR A 53 -12.21 16.39 -13.81
N SER A 54 -12.18 17.38 -12.93
CA SER A 54 -10.99 17.65 -12.12
C SER A 54 -10.78 16.60 -11.03
N ALA A 55 -11.86 15.96 -10.54
CA ALA A 55 -11.78 14.82 -9.64
C ALA A 55 -11.07 13.63 -10.30
N ASP A 56 -11.44 13.29 -11.54
CA ASP A 56 -10.74 12.24 -12.31
C ASP A 56 -9.24 12.57 -12.52
N LEU A 57 -8.93 13.85 -12.76
CA LEU A 57 -7.55 14.30 -12.91
C LEU A 57 -6.78 14.23 -11.58
N TYR A 58 -7.44 14.55 -10.47
CA TYR A 58 -6.89 14.42 -9.13
C TYR A 58 -6.57 12.97 -8.79
N GLU A 59 -7.50 12.03 -9.02
CA GLU A 59 -7.27 10.61 -8.78
C GLU A 59 -6.10 10.08 -9.62
N ARG A 60 -6.02 10.48 -10.89
CA ARG A 60 -4.89 10.12 -11.76
C ARG A 60 -3.58 10.68 -11.26
N ARG A 61 -3.57 11.90 -10.72
CA ARG A 61 -2.39 12.52 -10.12
C ARG A 61 -1.98 11.78 -8.85
N LEU A 62 -2.92 11.53 -7.95
CA LEU A 62 -2.67 10.78 -6.72
C LEU A 62 -2.10 9.39 -7.02
N ALA A 63 -2.66 8.67 -7.98
CA ALA A 63 -2.13 7.38 -8.43
C ALA A 63 -0.68 7.47 -8.95
N ASN A 64 -0.30 8.59 -9.60
CA ASN A 64 1.09 8.80 -9.99
C ASN A 64 2.00 9.11 -8.80
N GLU A 65 1.55 9.92 -7.84
CA GLU A 65 2.31 10.22 -6.62
C GLU A 65 2.59 8.94 -5.82
N LEU A 66 1.59 8.07 -5.69
CA LEU A 66 1.74 6.78 -5.02
C LEU A 66 2.69 5.85 -5.78
N LEU A 67 2.55 5.77 -7.10
CA LEU A 67 3.41 4.93 -7.92
C LEU A 67 4.87 5.41 -7.90
N LEU A 68 5.09 6.73 -7.90
CA LEU A 68 6.41 7.35 -7.74
C LEU A 68 7.09 6.91 -6.45
N LEU A 69 6.35 6.87 -5.34
CA LEU A 69 6.86 6.46 -4.04
C LEU A 69 7.10 4.94 -3.94
N ALA A 70 6.31 4.16 -4.68
CA ALA A 70 6.36 2.70 -4.65
C ALA A 70 7.47 2.10 -5.53
N LEU A 71 7.82 2.76 -6.65
CA LEU A 71 8.80 2.30 -7.62
C LEU A 71 10.23 2.61 -7.19
N LEU A 72 11.04 1.56 -7.09
CA LEU A 72 12.45 1.62 -6.77
C LEU A 72 13.29 0.95 -7.86
N ASP A 73 14.49 1.47 -8.03
CA ASP A 73 15.53 0.85 -8.84
C ASP A 73 15.99 -0.47 -8.19
N ALA A 74 16.20 -1.51 -9.01
CA ALA A 74 16.55 -2.83 -8.51
C ALA A 74 17.97 -2.92 -7.94
N GLU A 75 18.90 -2.06 -8.38
CA GLU A 75 20.29 -2.07 -7.92
C GLU A 75 20.49 -1.16 -6.71
N GLU A 76 19.88 0.03 -6.72
CA GLU A 76 20.14 1.05 -5.71
C GLU A 76 19.07 1.15 -4.59
N ASP A 77 17.91 0.50 -4.72
CA ASP A 77 16.72 0.66 -3.84
C ASP A 77 16.30 2.15 -3.67
N LYS A 78 16.59 2.97 -4.69
CA LYS A 78 16.26 4.40 -4.74
C LYS A 78 15.07 4.64 -5.66
N PRO A 79 14.33 5.76 -5.48
CA PRO A 79 13.28 6.15 -6.41
C PRO A 79 13.80 6.21 -7.85
N VAL A 80 13.09 5.55 -8.77
CA VAL A 80 13.45 5.50 -10.20
C VAL A 80 13.29 6.87 -10.86
N PHE A 81 12.28 7.61 -10.42
CA PHE A 81 11.95 8.93 -10.96
C PHE A 81 12.08 9.97 -9.85
N SER A 82 12.50 11.17 -10.22
CA SER A 82 12.63 12.31 -9.31
C SER A 82 11.30 13.06 -9.11
N SER A 83 10.36 12.90 -10.03
CA SER A 83 9.07 13.60 -10.00
C SER A 83 7.97 12.85 -10.76
N VAL A 84 6.70 13.18 -10.46
CA VAL A 84 5.54 12.65 -11.21
C VAL A 84 5.56 13.09 -12.67
N SER A 85 6.07 14.28 -12.97
CA SER A 85 6.17 14.77 -14.36
C SER A 85 7.11 13.90 -15.18
N GLU A 86 8.26 13.51 -14.61
CA GLU A 86 9.22 12.61 -15.25
C GLU A 86 8.62 11.22 -15.47
N LEU A 87 7.92 10.68 -14.46
CA LEU A 87 7.19 9.42 -14.57
C LEU A 87 6.16 9.46 -15.72
N ALA A 88 5.36 10.54 -15.80
CA ALA A 88 4.33 10.70 -16.81
C ALA A 88 4.88 10.92 -18.24
N GLN A 89 6.10 11.44 -18.37
CA GLN A 89 6.79 11.60 -19.65
C GLN A 89 7.49 10.32 -20.11
N THR A 90 7.91 9.47 -19.16
CA THR A 90 8.70 8.27 -19.46
C THR A 90 7.83 7.04 -19.69
N LEU A 91 6.80 6.84 -18.86
CA LEU A 91 5.97 5.65 -18.90
C LEU A 91 4.81 5.82 -19.88
N THR A 92 4.58 4.79 -20.71
CA THR A 92 3.34 4.71 -21.48
C THR A 92 2.15 4.42 -20.57
N ARG A 93 0.94 4.70 -21.05
CA ARG A 93 -0.30 4.41 -20.32
C ARG A 93 -0.44 2.93 -19.96
N GLU A 94 -0.03 2.04 -20.87
CA GLU A 94 -0.07 0.59 -20.66
C GLU A 94 0.94 0.13 -19.61
N GLN A 95 2.17 0.65 -19.67
CA GLN A 95 3.20 0.36 -18.67
C GLN A 95 2.77 0.82 -17.28
N LYS A 96 2.18 2.01 -17.17
CA LYS A 96 1.62 2.51 -15.91
C LYS A 96 0.51 1.60 -15.38
N ALA A 97 -0.42 1.20 -16.25
CA ALA A 97 -1.53 0.32 -15.85
C ALA A 97 -1.01 -1.02 -15.32
N PHE A 98 -0.05 -1.62 -16.01
CA PHE A 98 0.61 -2.84 -15.58
C PHE A 98 1.27 -2.70 -14.19
N LEU A 99 2.04 -1.63 -13.96
CA LEU A 99 2.70 -1.41 -12.67
C LEU A 99 1.70 -1.20 -11.51
N LEU A 100 0.57 -0.53 -11.79
CA LEU A 100 -0.50 -0.37 -10.81
C LEU A 100 -1.18 -1.70 -10.47
N GLU A 101 -1.42 -2.54 -11.47
CA GLU A 101 -1.99 -3.88 -11.25
C GLU A 101 -1.05 -4.76 -10.41
N GLU A 102 0.25 -4.76 -10.74
CA GLU A 102 1.27 -5.47 -9.97
C GLU A 102 1.37 -4.95 -8.53
N TYR A 103 1.33 -3.63 -8.33
CA TYR A 103 1.31 -3.03 -7.00
C TYR A 103 0.07 -3.44 -6.20
N LEU A 104 -1.12 -3.38 -6.80
CA LEU A 104 -2.35 -3.78 -6.13
C LEU A 104 -2.36 -5.28 -5.80
N ALA A 105 -1.82 -6.13 -6.68
CA ALA A 105 -1.65 -7.55 -6.40
C ALA A 105 -0.66 -7.77 -5.24
N PHE A 106 0.44 -7.01 -5.23
CA PHE A 106 1.43 -7.04 -4.15
C PHE A 106 0.82 -6.63 -2.82
N GLU A 107 0.13 -5.49 -2.77
CA GLU A 107 -0.53 -4.99 -1.56
C GLU A 107 -1.59 -5.97 -1.04
N ARG A 108 -2.39 -6.57 -1.94
CA ARG A 108 -3.37 -7.60 -1.57
C ARG A 108 -2.76 -8.78 -0.84
N ASN A 109 -1.52 -9.17 -1.17
CA ASN A 109 -0.83 -10.28 -0.52
C ASN A 109 -0.44 -9.99 0.93
N PHE A 110 -0.42 -8.71 1.33
CA PHE A 110 -0.05 -8.24 2.67
C PHE A 110 -1.17 -7.51 3.40
N ASN A 111 -2.33 -7.29 2.76
CA ASN A 111 -3.48 -6.64 3.37
C ASN A 111 -4.26 -7.62 4.28
N PRO A 112 -4.31 -7.40 5.61
CA PRO A 112 -5.04 -8.26 6.53
C PRO A 112 -6.56 -8.25 6.31
N ALA A 113 -7.12 -7.21 5.68
CA ALA A 113 -8.55 -7.09 5.38
C ALA A 113 -9.04 -8.12 4.33
N ARG A 114 -8.13 -8.64 3.49
CA ARG A 114 -8.44 -9.62 2.44
C ARG A 114 -7.91 -11.02 2.74
N MET A 115 -7.46 -11.25 3.97
CA MET A 115 -7.10 -12.58 4.42
C MET A 115 -8.33 -13.49 4.49
N ARG A 116 -8.14 -14.76 4.13
CA ARG A 116 -9.19 -15.77 4.35
C ARG A 116 -9.41 -15.94 5.85
N GLU A 117 -10.64 -16.27 6.25
CA GLU A 117 -10.99 -16.42 7.67
C GLU A 117 -10.12 -17.47 8.39
N GLU A 118 -9.66 -18.49 7.67
CA GLU A 118 -8.73 -19.53 8.15
C GLU A 118 -7.36 -18.97 8.51
N ASP A 119 -6.82 -18.10 7.64
CA ASP A 119 -5.52 -17.45 7.83
C ASP A 119 -5.58 -16.44 8.99
N LEU A 120 -6.72 -15.76 9.15
CA LEU A 120 -6.99 -14.84 10.26
C LEU A 120 -7.18 -15.60 11.59
N ALA A 121 -7.85 -16.74 11.58
CA ALA A 121 -7.98 -17.61 12.74
C ALA A 121 -6.61 -18.17 13.18
N ALA A 122 -5.75 -18.54 12.24
CA ALA A 122 -4.38 -18.98 12.53
C ALA A 122 -3.54 -17.86 13.17
N LEU A 123 -3.59 -16.63 12.64
CA LEU A 123 -2.92 -15.46 13.25
C LEU A 123 -3.44 -15.22 14.68
N LEU A 124 -4.75 -15.31 14.89
CA LEU A 124 -5.37 -15.14 16.20
C LEU A 124 -4.90 -16.20 17.21
N GLU A 125 -4.80 -17.47 16.80
CA GLU A 125 -4.29 -18.55 17.64
C GLU A 125 -2.78 -18.40 17.93
N GLU A 126 -2.00 -17.86 17.00
CA GLU A 126 -0.58 -17.59 17.20
C GLU A 126 -0.33 -16.44 18.20
N VAL A 127 -1.12 -15.37 18.11
CA VAL A 127 -1.10 -14.24 19.06
C VAL A 127 -1.51 -14.68 20.46
N LYS A 128 -2.47 -15.61 20.58
CA LYS A 128 -2.83 -16.23 21.88
C LYS A 128 -1.68 -17.04 22.48
N LYS A 129 -0.88 -17.72 21.65
CA LYS A 129 0.25 -18.57 22.08
C LYS A 129 1.49 -17.78 22.47
N THR A 130 1.68 -16.57 21.90
CA THR A 130 2.83 -15.70 22.19
C THR A 130 2.40 -14.25 22.48
N PRO A 131 1.66 -14.02 23.57
CA PRO A 131 1.24 -12.67 23.93
C PRO A 131 2.46 -11.87 24.39
N GLN A 132 2.91 -10.90 23.59
CA GLN A 132 3.93 -9.93 24.03
C GLN A 132 3.41 -9.00 25.14
N THR A 133 2.09 -8.92 25.33
CA THR A 133 1.45 -8.25 26.45
C THR A 133 0.63 -9.25 27.26
N THR A 134 1.06 -9.51 28.50
CA THR A 134 0.54 -10.54 29.42
C THR A 134 -0.89 -10.33 29.92
N ARG A 135 -1.65 -9.38 29.36
CA ARG A 135 -3.02 -9.01 29.81
C ARG A 135 -4.01 -8.89 28.65
N LEU A 136 -4.16 -9.95 27.87
CA LEU A 136 -5.27 -10.11 26.94
C LEU A 136 -6.33 -11.02 27.60
N ASN A 137 -7.39 -10.41 28.14
CA ASN A 137 -8.60 -11.13 28.55
C ASN A 137 -9.51 -11.33 27.33
N ASP A 138 -10.46 -12.26 27.38
CA ASP A 138 -11.38 -12.55 26.25
C ASP A 138 -12.16 -11.32 25.74
N LEU A 139 -12.41 -10.36 26.63
CA LEU A 139 -13.00 -9.05 26.31
C LEU A 139 -12.09 -8.18 25.43
N SER A 140 -10.77 -8.13 25.71
CA SER A 140 -9.82 -7.45 24.83
C SER A 140 -9.65 -8.21 23.52
N PHE A 141 -9.85 -9.53 23.48
CA PHE A 141 -9.80 -10.33 22.25
C PHE A 141 -10.97 -10.06 21.30
N ALA A 142 -12.20 -10.03 21.81
CA ALA A 142 -13.38 -9.63 21.04
C ALA A 142 -13.29 -8.17 20.54
N THR A 143 -12.66 -7.30 21.35
CA THR A 143 -12.47 -5.89 21.03
C THR A 143 -11.37 -5.69 19.99
N LEU A 144 -10.29 -6.48 20.03
CA LEU A 144 -9.22 -6.50 19.03
C LEU A 144 -9.72 -7.09 17.69
N LYS A 145 -10.57 -8.12 17.75
CA LYS A 145 -11.26 -8.67 16.56
C LYS A 145 -12.25 -7.66 15.96
N LYS A 146 -12.95 -6.89 16.80
CA LYS A 146 -13.81 -5.78 16.36
C LYS A 146 -12.98 -4.61 15.81
N LEU A 147 -11.88 -4.22 16.45
CA LEU A 147 -10.98 -3.15 15.98
C LEU A 147 -10.29 -3.51 14.67
N LEU A 148 -9.77 -4.73 14.53
CA LEU A 148 -9.21 -5.23 13.27
C LEU A 148 -10.26 -5.20 12.17
N ARG A 149 -11.48 -5.69 12.44
CA ARG A 149 -12.58 -5.62 11.46
C ARG A 149 -12.99 -4.18 11.15
N TYR A 150 -13.04 -3.30 12.15
CA TYR A 150 -13.50 -1.91 12.02
C TYR A 150 -12.47 -1.02 11.29
N LEU A 151 -11.18 -1.20 11.58
CA LEU A 151 -10.07 -0.56 10.87
C LEU A 151 -9.95 -1.10 9.43
N ALA A 152 -10.21 -2.40 9.22
CA ALA A 152 -10.25 -3.00 7.89
C ALA A 152 -11.52 -2.67 7.10
N SER A 153 -12.60 -2.23 7.77
CA SER A 153 -13.90 -1.92 7.18
C SER A 153 -14.19 -0.44 7.09
N GLN A 154 -13.26 0.46 7.42
CA GLN A 154 -13.48 1.88 7.11
C GLN A 154 -13.51 2.03 5.58
N PRO A 155 -14.62 2.50 4.99
CA PRO A 155 -14.55 3.11 3.69
C PRO A 155 -13.77 4.41 3.88
N SER A 156 -12.76 4.61 3.04
CA SER A 156 -12.05 5.88 2.88
C SER A 156 -13.08 7.01 2.83
N HIS A 157 -13.07 7.89 3.81
CA HIS A 157 -13.77 9.18 3.74
C HIS A 157 -12.87 10.18 3.04
#